data_AF-A0AAX1VSL8-F1
#
_entry.id   AF-A0AAX1VSL8-F1
#
_cell.length_a   1.000
_cell.length_b   1.000
_cell.length_c   1.000
_cell.angle_alpha   90.00
_cell.angle_beta   90.00
_cell.angle_gamma   90.00
#
_symmetry.space_group_name_H-M   'P 1'
#
loop_
_entity.id
_entity.type
_entity.pdbx_description
1 polymer ?
#
loop_
_entity_poly.entity_id
_entity_poly.type
_entity_poly.pdbx_seq_one_letter_code
_entity_poly.pdbx_strand_id
1 'polypeptide(L)'
;MNSAEQTVHLLNLESLTNDQYQTVISTCAIERLVIRCTSDRQISIGSLCYGSRDANSRKIPKPVDESSLCPERARAVRAWCAETGNRHIGSGYTFYTNATEFVNFSDWCDANHHCDFLANAEAYKTALDEFSIHLQLQVRSPEGIGTFTANRLQSQAIKSAYIFFPGSPLNFLTDLPIISHSSLNKETTETPSMGEMTDHLTPYRYLFEGLTDFVLKGRAFPYRIPYMDTEATLLPAEYAITTPAVHHTAKVGNHNFWNYRDGRVNSLEECKTRSSQTERHLNRQRHEALRELEDANFNLRHRKRIWLAALAQDAFISHFVANTGINEAPLRELVWSNDYTVENSENAGFVVIKQRAGGMEQYFEIQKVFLKDFKKFLELREYLTNGLPHPYLFINITKDAAKPTPIKSSCIHFANGKIRSFLEPEFSGLGYQKLRKYKSVYLLSTGHPVEVVSALMQTSGKTVLRHYAGAEEKNAIDEISEVMTLAREIFESHYALPTPASGCGGGEPKETVEPPTAYQPNCRNFVGCIFCSKFRLHADENSIRKVLSMRWVTSEFLNACTDVHQFHTVHGNAILRIDAVMAELIQFRPEARALIERITQEITDNFQLTDYWERLYSRLIRAKVIQ
;
A
#
# COMPACT_ATOMS: atom_id res chain seq x y z
N MET A 1 -12.96 3.42 44.34
CA MET A 1 -13.74 2.18 44.50
C MET A 1 -13.27 1.20 43.46
N ASN A 2 -12.80 0.04 43.92
CA ASN A 2 -12.14 -0.98 43.09
C ASN A 2 -13.07 -1.46 41.98
N SER A 3 -12.56 -1.44 40.75
CA SER A 3 -13.12 -2.14 39.60
C SER A 3 -13.10 -3.64 39.90
N ALA A 4 -14.23 -4.21 40.28
CA ALA A 4 -14.43 -5.64 40.10
C ALA A 4 -14.22 -5.91 38.60
N GLU A 5 -13.25 -6.75 38.27
CA GLU A 5 -13.06 -7.26 36.92
C GLU A 5 -14.39 -7.88 36.46
N GLN A 6 -15.11 -7.15 35.59
CA GLN A 6 -16.33 -7.64 34.96
C GLN A 6 -16.00 -8.98 34.30
N THR A 7 -16.65 -10.06 34.74
CA THR A 7 -16.44 -11.38 34.14
C THR A 7 -17.07 -11.39 32.75
N VAL A 8 -16.29 -11.02 31.74
CA VAL A 8 -16.68 -10.98 30.33
C VAL A 8 -16.79 -12.41 29.81
N HIS A 9 -17.90 -12.75 29.15
CA HIS A 9 -18.01 -14.01 28.44
C HIS A 9 -17.52 -13.82 27.00
N LEU A 10 -16.22 -14.05 26.76
CA LEU A 10 -15.62 -13.94 25.43
C LEU A 10 -15.78 -15.26 24.65
N LEU A 11 -16.55 -15.23 23.59
CA LEU A 11 -16.77 -16.35 22.68
C LEU A 11 -15.96 -16.17 21.40
N ASN A 12 -15.15 -17.15 21.02
CA ASN A 12 -14.38 -17.10 19.76
C ASN A 12 -15.05 -17.95 18.68
N LEU A 13 -15.64 -17.28 17.69
CA LEU A 13 -16.51 -17.89 16.69
C LEU A 13 -15.74 -18.82 15.73
N GLU A 14 -14.50 -18.47 15.38
CA GLU A 14 -13.63 -19.28 14.50
C GLU A 14 -13.18 -20.61 15.14
N SER A 15 -13.31 -20.76 16.47
CA SER A 15 -12.83 -21.93 17.19
C SER A 15 -13.92 -22.94 17.59
N LEU A 16 -15.17 -22.69 17.21
CA LEU A 16 -16.31 -23.48 17.67
C LEU A 16 -17.02 -24.16 16.50
N THR A 17 -17.44 -25.41 16.70
CA THR A 17 -18.45 -26.03 15.85
C THR A 17 -19.81 -25.40 16.09
N ASN A 18 -20.76 -25.61 15.17
CA ASN A 18 -22.14 -25.15 15.34
C ASN A 18 -22.75 -25.65 16.66
N ASP A 19 -22.65 -26.94 16.94
CA ASP A 19 -23.19 -27.55 18.15
C ASP A 19 -22.57 -26.98 19.43
N GLN A 20 -21.25 -26.77 19.44
CA GLN A 20 -20.56 -26.14 20.56
C GLN A 20 -21.05 -24.71 20.78
N TYR A 21 -21.17 -23.93 19.71
CA TYR A 21 -21.68 -22.57 19.79
C TYR A 21 -23.13 -22.53 20.32
N GLN A 22 -24.03 -23.39 19.83
CA GLN A 22 -25.41 -23.43 20.31
C GLN A 22 -25.50 -23.84 21.79
N THR A 23 -24.65 -24.77 22.21
CA THR A 23 -24.53 -25.17 23.62
C THR A 23 -24.08 -24.00 24.50
N VAL A 24 -23.11 -23.21 24.03
CA VAL A 24 -22.65 -22.04 24.78
C VAL A 24 -23.70 -20.93 24.79
N ILE A 25 -24.31 -20.60 23.64
CA ILE A 25 -25.33 -19.54 23.54
C ILE A 25 -26.59 -19.88 24.33
N SER A 26 -26.94 -21.16 24.53
CA SER A 26 -28.10 -21.54 25.35
C SER A 26 -27.85 -21.41 26.86
N THR A 27 -26.59 -21.47 27.31
CA THR A 27 -26.23 -21.55 28.74
C THR A 27 -25.48 -20.33 29.27
N CYS A 28 -24.86 -19.52 28.42
CA CYS A 28 -24.04 -18.39 28.85
C CYS A 28 -24.89 -17.24 29.43
N ALA A 29 -24.25 -16.40 30.25
CA ALA A 29 -24.79 -15.09 30.66
C ALA A 29 -24.77 -14.14 29.43
N ILE A 30 -25.90 -14.06 28.73
CA ILE A 30 -26.01 -13.39 27.43
C ILE A 30 -25.71 -11.89 27.54
N GLU A 31 -26.08 -11.28 28.68
CA GLU A 31 -25.87 -9.89 29.02
C GLU A 31 -24.39 -9.53 29.21
N ARG A 32 -23.49 -10.51 29.26
CA ARG A 32 -22.03 -10.31 29.33
C ARG A 32 -21.29 -10.85 28.11
N LEU A 33 -22.01 -11.21 27.05
CA LEU A 33 -21.45 -11.83 25.85
C LEU A 33 -20.67 -10.83 25.00
N VAL A 34 -19.41 -11.15 24.75
CA VAL A 34 -18.58 -10.54 23.71
C VAL A 34 -18.22 -11.63 22.71
N ILE A 35 -18.46 -11.39 21.43
CA ILE A 35 -18.13 -12.35 20.36
C ILE A 35 -16.91 -11.83 19.62
N ARG A 36 -15.83 -12.62 19.59
CA ARG A 36 -14.74 -12.48 18.65
C ARG A 36 -15.13 -13.18 17.35
N CYS A 37 -15.45 -12.37 16.36
CA CYS A 37 -15.94 -12.84 15.07
C CYS A 37 -14.79 -13.18 14.12
N THR A 38 -13.70 -12.40 14.15
CA THR A 38 -12.45 -12.69 13.43
C THR A 38 -11.25 -12.36 14.30
N SER A 39 -10.04 -12.70 13.84
CA SER A 39 -8.77 -12.34 14.51
C SER A 39 -8.65 -10.86 14.91
N ASP A 40 -9.28 -9.95 14.17
CA ASP A 40 -9.23 -8.50 14.37
C ASP A 40 -10.58 -7.84 14.67
N ARG A 41 -11.68 -8.60 14.78
CA ARG A 41 -13.02 -8.06 14.99
C ARG A 41 -13.73 -8.70 16.17
N GLN A 42 -14.18 -7.86 17.09
CA GLN A 42 -14.93 -8.24 18.27
C GLN A 42 -16.14 -7.33 18.40
N ILE A 43 -17.25 -7.88 18.90
CA ILE A 43 -18.46 -7.12 19.15
C ILE A 43 -19.03 -7.42 20.53
N SER A 44 -19.38 -6.37 21.27
CA SER A 44 -20.07 -6.44 22.55
C SER A 44 -21.57 -6.53 22.29
N ILE A 45 -22.08 -7.74 22.06
CA ILE A 45 -23.51 -7.93 21.77
C ILE A 45 -24.34 -8.01 23.06
N GLY A 46 -23.75 -8.52 24.14
CA GLY A 46 -24.42 -8.63 25.44
C GLY A 46 -24.82 -7.27 26.04
N SER A 47 -24.10 -6.20 25.71
CA SER A 47 -24.48 -4.85 26.14
C SER A 47 -25.84 -4.39 25.62
N LEU A 48 -26.38 -5.01 24.56
CA LEU A 48 -27.75 -4.74 24.09
C LEU A 48 -28.82 -5.21 25.08
N CYS A 49 -28.48 -6.01 26.09
CA CYS A 49 -29.43 -6.46 27.11
C CYS A 49 -29.80 -5.36 28.12
N TYR A 50 -29.16 -4.20 28.07
CA TYR A 50 -29.35 -3.09 29.01
C TYR A 50 -30.06 -1.91 28.33
N GLY A 51 -30.90 -1.21 29.07
CA GLY A 51 -31.57 0.02 28.62
C GLY A 51 -30.68 1.26 28.67
N SER A 52 -29.61 1.24 29.47
CA SER A 52 -28.64 2.34 29.57
C SER A 52 -27.21 1.82 29.37
N ARG A 53 -26.57 2.31 28.29
CA ARG A 53 -25.21 1.93 27.91
C ARG A 53 -24.48 3.03 27.15
N ASP A 54 -23.16 3.03 27.24
CA ASP A 54 -22.31 3.95 26.48
C ASP A 54 -22.12 3.46 25.03
N ALA A 55 -23.07 3.86 24.17
CA ALA A 55 -23.05 3.57 22.73
C ALA A 55 -21.78 4.09 22.04
N ASN A 56 -21.20 5.19 22.51
CA ASN A 56 -20.03 5.85 21.90
C ASN A 56 -18.70 5.28 22.38
N SER A 57 -18.70 4.49 23.46
CA SER A 57 -17.49 3.84 23.97
C SER A 57 -16.85 2.91 22.97
N ARG A 58 -15.52 3.03 22.84
CA ARG A 58 -14.66 2.05 22.12
C ARG A 58 -14.23 0.88 23.00
N LYS A 59 -14.60 0.87 24.29
CA LYS A 59 -14.29 -0.23 25.22
C LYS A 59 -15.09 -1.48 24.86
N ILE A 60 -14.47 -2.65 25.04
CA ILE A 60 -15.09 -3.97 24.92
C ILE A 60 -14.81 -4.74 26.21
N PRO A 61 -15.85 -5.21 26.93
CA PRO A 61 -17.27 -4.98 26.69
C PRO A 61 -17.63 -3.49 26.78
N LYS A 62 -18.74 -3.09 26.14
CA LYS A 62 -19.22 -1.71 26.25
C LYS A 62 -19.66 -1.43 27.70
N PRO A 63 -19.36 -0.24 28.26
CA PRO A 63 -19.86 0.14 29.58
C PRO A 63 -21.39 0.20 29.61
N VAL A 64 -21.99 -0.35 30.67
CA VAL A 64 -23.43 -0.43 30.88
C VAL A 64 -23.76 -0.03 32.32
N ASP A 65 -25.00 0.44 32.55
CA ASP A 65 -25.57 0.54 33.89
C ASP A 65 -26.22 -0.80 34.25
N GLU A 66 -25.65 -1.51 35.22
CA GLU A 66 -26.13 -2.84 35.62
C GLU A 66 -27.57 -2.82 36.14
N SER A 67 -28.04 -1.70 36.70
CA SER A 67 -29.42 -1.55 37.16
C SER A 67 -30.45 -1.47 36.03
N SER A 68 -29.98 -1.22 34.79
CA SER A 68 -30.81 -1.09 33.60
C SER A 68 -30.98 -2.39 32.80
N LEU A 69 -30.65 -3.54 33.37
CA LEU A 69 -30.81 -4.84 32.71
C LEU A 69 -32.29 -5.11 32.35
N CYS A 70 -32.55 -5.42 31.08
CA CYS A 70 -33.88 -5.71 30.56
C CYS A 70 -33.99 -7.20 30.17
N PRO A 71 -34.75 -8.02 30.94
CA PRO A 71 -34.90 -9.46 30.66
C PRO A 71 -35.45 -9.78 29.26
N GLU A 72 -36.33 -8.92 28.73
CA GLU A 72 -36.92 -9.05 27.39
C GLU A 72 -35.84 -8.91 26.31
N ARG A 73 -34.95 -7.91 26.46
CA ARG A 73 -33.81 -7.71 25.56
C ARG A 73 -32.85 -8.89 25.63
N ALA A 74 -32.57 -9.41 26.83
CA ALA A 74 -31.71 -10.59 27.00
C ALA A 74 -32.26 -11.83 26.25
N ARG A 75 -33.57 -12.06 26.30
CA ARG A 75 -34.23 -13.13 25.55
C ARG A 75 -34.10 -12.93 24.03
N ALA A 76 -34.39 -11.73 23.55
CA ALA A 76 -34.30 -11.38 22.14
C ALA A 76 -32.86 -11.49 21.59
N VAL A 77 -31.87 -10.94 22.31
CA VAL A 77 -30.45 -11.02 21.95
C VAL A 77 -29.99 -12.47 21.90
N ARG A 78 -30.41 -13.33 22.85
CA ARG A 78 -30.09 -14.76 22.82
C ARG A 78 -30.67 -15.45 21.58
N ALA A 79 -31.94 -15.22 21.27
CA ALA A 79 -32.60 -15.78 20.09
C ALA A 79 -31.89 -15.35 18.79
N TRP A 80 -31.51 -14.08 18.70
CA TRP A 80 -30.76 -13.55 17.56
C TRP A 80 -29.37 -14.16 17.43
N CYS A 81 -28.64 -14.32 18.53
CA CYS A 81 -27.33 -14.98 18.52
C CYS A 81 -27.42 -16.44 18.09
N ALA A 82 -28.45 -17.17 18.55
CA ALA A 82 -28.67 -18.56 18.18
C ALA A 82 -28.95 -18.70 16.67
N GLU A 83 -29.89 -17.92 16.14
CA GLU A 83 -30.29 -17.99 14.73
C GLU A 83 -29.18 -17.49 13.79
N THR A 84 -28.52 -16.39 14.13
CA THR A 84 -27.44 -15.83 13.31
C THR A 84 -26.22 -16.74 13.32
N GLY A 85 -25.90 -17.34 14.47
CA GLY A 85 -24.83 -18.35 14.57
C GLY A 85 -25.11 -19.58 13.71
N ASN A 86 -26.35 -20.08 13.72
CA ASN A 86 -26.75 -21.21 12.87
C ASN A 86 -26.45 -20.96 11.38
N ARG A 87 -26.72 -19.74 10.91
CA ARG A 87 -26.52 -19.37 9.50
C ARG A 87 -25.07 -19.01 9.15
N HIS A 88 -24.29 -18.52 10.11
CA HIS A 88 -23.03 -17.82 9.83
C HIS A 88 -21.83 -18.18 10.71
N ILE A 89 -21.87 -19.29 11.47
CA ILE A 89 -20.71 -19.72 12.27
C ILE A 89 -19.44 -19.96 11.45
N GLY A 90 -19.57 -20.36 10.18
CA GLY A 90 -18.43 -20.49 9.25
C GLY A 90 -18.01 -19.18 8.56
N SER A 91 -18.69 -18.06 8.83
CA SER A 91 -18.42 -16.76 8.20
C SER A 91 -18.42 -15.65 9.24
N GLY A 92 -17.34 -15.57 10.01
CA GLY A 92 -17.17 -14.59 11.08
C GLY A 92 -17.33 -13.14 10.62
N TYR A 93 -16.88 -12.80 9.40
CA TYR A 93 -17.10 -11.47 8.84
C TYR A 93 -18.59 -11.16 8.60
N THR A 94 -19.36 -12.11 8.05
CA THR A 94 -20.80 -11.95 7.86
C THR A 94 -21.51 -11.82 9.20
N PHE A 95 -21.14 -12.66 10.18
CA PHE A 95 -21.69 -12.56 11.54
C PHE A 95 -21.44 -11.17 12.14
N TYR A 96 -20.18 -10.69 12.09
CA TYR A 96 -19.81 -9.35 12.59
C TYR A 96 -20.61 -8.24 11.91
N THR A 97 -20.80 -8.36 10.59
CA THR A 97 -21.52 -7.38 9.77
C THR A 97 -22.98 -7.29 10.21
N ASN A 98 -23.69 -8.42 10.28
CA ASN A 98 -25.08 -8.49 10.74
C ASN A 98 -25.23 -8.02 12.20
N ALA A 99 -24.27 -8.36 13.06
CA ALA A 99 -24.28 -7.95 14.46
C ALA A 99 -24.08 -6.44 14.61
N THR A 100 -23.21 -5.83 13.80
CA THR A 100 -22.99 -4.38 13.78
C THR A 100 -24.25 -3.63 13.32
N GLU A 101 -24.94 -4.15 12.30
CA GLU A 101 -26.22 -3.58 11.84
C GLU A 101 -27.32 -3.70 12.89
N PHE A 102 -27.39 -4.82 13.61
CA PHE A 102 -28.34 -4.98 14.71
C PHE A 102 -28.04 -4.02 15.88
N VAL A 103 -26.75 -3.86 16.24
CA VAL A 103 -26.32 -2.87 17.22
C VAL A 103 -26.69 -1.46 16.76
N ASN A 104 -26.50 -1.12 15.47
CA ASN A 104 -26.86 0.19 14.93
C ASN A 104 -28.36 0.48 15.03
N PHE A 105 -29.22 -0.49 14.70
CA PHE A 105 -30.66 -0.33 14.88
C PHE A 105 -31.02 -0.13 16.36
N SER A 106 -30.43 -0.94 17.25
CA SER A 106 -30.67 -0.82 18.69
C SER A 106 -30.20 0.52 19.27
N ASP A 107 -29.02 0.99 18.85
CA ASP A 107 -28.47 2.33 19.16
C ASP A 107 -29.44 3.42 18.73
N TRP A 108 -29.97 3.31 17.52
CA TRP A 108 -30.92 4.28 16.99
C TRP A 108 -32.23 4.27 17.79
N CYS A 109 -32.77 3.09 18.12
CA CYS A 109 -33.97 2.96 18.94
C CYS A 109 -33.78 3.60 20.33
N ASP A 110 -32.67 3.29 21.01
CA ASP A 110 -32.32 3.86 22.32
C ASP A 110 -32.25 5.40 22.26
N ALA A 111 -31.66 5.96 21.20
CA ALA A 111 -31.51 7.40 21.03
C ALA A 111 -32.79 8.14 20.62
N ASN A 112 -33.79 7.45 20.05
CA ASN A 112 -35.01 8.06 19.51
C ASN A 112 -36.27 7.65 20.29
N HIS A 113 -36.14 7.42 21.60
CA HIS A 113 -37.25 7.10 22.51
C HIS A 113 -37.99 5.78 22.23
N HIS A 114 -37.36 4.84 21.51
CA HIS A 114 -37.87 3.49 21.26
C HIS A 114 -37.13 2.45 22.13
N CYS A 115 -36.85 2.75 23.39
CA CYS A 115 -36.08 1.85 24.26
C CYS A 115 -36.84 0.56 24.61
N ASP A 116 -38.14 0.50 24.39
CA ASP A 116 -39.00 -0.66 24.57
C ASP A 116 -39.24 -1.45 23.26
N PHE A 117 -38.49 -1.19 22.18
CA PHE A 117 -38.70 -1.80 20.86
C PHE A 117 -38.73 -3.35 20.85
N LEU A 118 -38.15 -4.03 21.85
CA LEU A 118 -38.17 -5.50 21.98
C LEU A 118 -39.24 -6.03 22.94
N ALA A 119 -40.09 -5.17 23.51
CA ALA A 119 -41.12 -5.57 24.45
C ALA A 119 -42.27 -6.35 23.80
N ASN A 120 -42.67 -5.97 22.59
CA ASN A 120 -43.72 -6.64 21.81
C ASN A 120 -43.58 -6.30 20.30
N ALA A 121 -44.36 -6.99 19.46
CA ALA A 121 -44.28 -6.86 18.01
C ALA A 121 -44.70 -5.47 17.52
N GLU A 122 -45.69 -4.85 18.18
CA GLU A 122 -46.20 -3.53 17.86
C GLU A 122 -45.15 -2.44 18.12
N ALA A 123 -44.50 -2.46 19.29
CA ALA A 123 -43.40 -1.55 19.63
C ALA A 123 -42.24 -1.68 18.65
N TYR A 124 -41.88 -2.91 18.26
CA TYR A 124 -40.85 -3.15 17.26
C TYR A 124 -41.24 -2.59 15.90
N LYS A 125 -42.50 -2.76 15.49
CA LYS A 125 -43.00 -2.24 14.20
C LYS A 125 -42.95 -0.72 14.15
N THR A 126 -43.40 -0.03 15.20
CA THR A 126 -43.31 1.42 15.31
C THR A 126 -41.86 1.91 15.17
N ALA A 127 -40.94 1.29 15.91
CA ALA A 127 -39.52 1.61 15.83
C ALA A 127 -38.93 1.32 14.43
N LEU A 128 -39.32 0.22 13.80
CA LEU A 128 -38.88 -0.15 12.45
C LEU A 128 -39.38 0.83 11.37
N ASP A 129 -40.60 1.33 11.51
CA ASP A 129 -41.21 2.30 10.59
C ASP A 129 -40.46 3.63 10.65
N GLU A 130 -40.28 4.17 11.85
CA GLU A 130 -39.55 5.42 12.04
C GLU A 130 -38.07 5.29 11.66
N PHE A 131 -37.43 4.14 11.96
CA PHE A 131 -36.06 3.88 11.51
C PHE A 131 -35.96 3.85 9.99
N SER A 132 -36.94 3.25 9.32
CA SER A 132 -36.97 3.20 7.86
C SER A 132 -37.12 4.58 7.24
N ILE A 133 -37.97 5.43 7.83
CA ILE A 133 -38.10 6.85 7.43
C ILE A 133 -36.77 7.59 7.66
N HIS A 134 -36.13 7.39 8.81
CA HIS A 134 -34.82 7.96 9.11
C HIS A 134 -33.78 7.57 8.06
N LEU A 135 -33.69 6.28 7.70
CA LEU A 135 -32.76 5.81 6.67
C LEU A 135 -33.05 6.44 5.30
N GLN A 136 -34.31 6.65 4.93
CA GLN A 136 -34.65 7.35 3.69
C GLN A 136 -34.23 8.81 3.70
N LEU A 137 -34.40 9.51 4.81
CA LEU A 137 -33.93 10.88 4.96
C LEU A 137 -32.40 10.95 4.87
N GLN A 138 -31.69 9.98 5.46
CA GLN A 138 -30.24 9.87 5.34
C GLN A 138 -29.81 9.64 3.89
N VAL A 139 -30.47 8.76 3.13
CA VAL A 139 -30.16 8.53 1.70
C VAL A 139 -30.35 9.78 0.85
N ARG A 140 -31.29 10.65 1.21
CA ARG A 140 -31.56 11.91 0.49
C ARG A 140 -30.62 13.05 0.89
N SER A 141 -29.91 12.93 2.01
CA SER A 141 -29.01 13.96 2.51
C SER A 141 -27.67 13.91 1.79
N PRO A 142 -27.09 15.05 1.34
CA PRO A 142 -25.76 15.09 0.74
C PRO A 142 -24.64 14.55 1.65
N GLU A 143 -24.80 14.67 2.96
CA GLU A 143 -23.85 14.18 3.97
C GLU A 143 -24.28 12.85 4.60
N GLY A 144 -25.36 12.24 4.10
CA GLY A 144 -25.93 11.02 4.65
C GLY A 144 -25.28 9.74 4.13
N ILE A 145 -25.96 8.62 4.32
CA ILE A 145 -25.44 7.30 3.95
C ILE A 145 -25.88 6.90 2.54
N GLY A 146 -25.03 6.13 1.84
CA GLY A 146 -25.40 5.57 0.53
C GLY A 146 -26.56 4.56 0.59
N THR A 147 -27.33 4.46 -0.49
CA THR A 147 -28.51 3.59 -0.64
C THR A 147 -28.22 2.13 -0.30
N PHE A 148 -27.06 1.61 -0.68
CA PHE A 148 -26.65 0.23 -0.35
C PHE A 148 -26.55 0.01 1.16
N THR A 149 -25.92 0.95 1.87
CA THR A 149 -25.77 0.89 3.34
C THR A 149 -27.14 0.97 4.01
N ALA A 150 -28.00 1.88 3.56
CA ALA A 150 -29.35 2.02 4.09
C ALA A 150 -30.21 0.77 3.86
N ASN A 151 -30.19 0.20 2.65
CA ASN A 151 -30.88 -1.06 2.34
C ASN A 151 -30.41 -2.19 3.25
N ARG A 152 -29.11 -2.30 3.49
CA ARG A 152 -28.52 -3.34 4.36
C ARG A 152 -28.99 -3.19 5.81
N LEU A 153 -28.92 -1.97 6.37
CA LEU A 153 -29.42 -1.67 7.71
C LEU A 153 -30.91 -2.00 7.87
N GLN A 154 -31.75 -1.54 6.92
CA GLN A 154 -33.19 -1.82 6.94
C GLN A 154 -33.46 -3.33 6.82
N SER A 155 -32.78 -4.01 5.90
CA SER A 155 -32.96 -5.45 5.67
C SER A 155 -32.64 -6.26 6.92
N GLN A 156 -31.61 -5.90 7.68
CA GLN A 156 -31.25 -6.60 8.91
C GLN A 156 -32.22 -6.32 10.05
N ALA A 157 -32.73 -5.10 10.18
CA ALA A 157 -33.79 -4.77 11.14
C ALA A 157 -35.08 -5.57 10.84
N ILE A 158 -35.47 -5.67 9.56
CA ILE A 158 -36.62 -6.48 9.12
C ILE A 158 -36.40 -7.95 9.44
N LYS A 159 -35.26 -8.52 9.04
CA LYS A 159 -34.94 -9.94 9.30
C LYS A 159 -34.96 -10.26 10.79
N SER A 160 -34.45 -9.34 11.62
CA SER A 160 -34.40 -9.53 13.07
C SER A 160 -35.79 -9.54 13.70
N ALA A 161 -36.76 -8.78 13.16
CA ALA A 161 -38.16 -8.79 13.63
C ALA A 161 -38.75 -10.20 13.69
N TYR A 162 -38.56 -10.98 12.62
CA TYR A 162 -39.06 -12.35 12.50
C TYR A 162 -38.32 -13.34 13.41
N ILE A 163 -37.11 -13.00 13.87
CA ILE A 163 -36.37 -13.77 14.86
C ILE A 163 -36.90 -13.47 16.27
N PHE A 164 -37.18 -12.21 16.57
CA PHE A 164 -37.64 -11.78 17.89
C PHE A 164 -39.09 -12.18 18.18
N PHE A 165 -39.96 -12.15 17.16
CA PHE A 165 -41.38 -12.41 17.29
C PHE A 165 -41.84 -13.53 16.37
N PRO A 166 -41.33 -14.77 16.56
CA PRO A 166 -41.72 -15.90 15.73
C PRO A 166 -43.21 -16.18 15.88
N GLY A 167 -43.92 -16.29 14.75
CA GLY A 167 -45.36 -16.58 14.74
C GLY A 167 -46.28 -15.39 15.07
N SER A 168 -45.74 -14.17 15.17
CA SER A 168 -46.58 -12.97 15.27
C SER A 168 -47.48 -12.84 14.02
N PRO A 169 -48.78 -12.53 14.17
CA PRO A 169 -49.66 -12.25 13.04
C PRO A 169 -49.36 -10.88 12.39
N LEU A 170 -48.58 -10.03 13.07
CA LEU A 170 -48.20 -8.71 12.57
C LEU A 170 -47.24 -8.84 11.39
N ASN A 171 -47.60 -8.25 10.26
CA ASN A 171 -46.74 -8.18 9.09
C ASN A 171 -45.82 -6.95 9.19
N PHE A 172 -44.52 -7.19 9.44
CA PHE A 172 -43.52 -6.14 9.59
C PHE A 172 -43.21 -5.37 8.29
N LEU A 173 -43.72 -5.82 7.14
CA LEU A 173 -43.53 -5.16 5.84
C LEU A 173 -44.70 -4.25 5.44
N THR A 174 -45.86 -4.38 6.08
CA THR A 174 -47.03 -3.56 5.74
C THR A 174 -46.70 -2.08 5.97
N ASP A 175 -46.96 -1.26 4.96
CA ASP A 175 -46.73 0.19 4.94
C ASP A 175 -45.27 0.62 5.21
N LEU A 176 -44.33 -0.32 5.15
CA LEU A 176 -42.91 -0.05 5.34
C LEU A 176 -42.30 0.47 4.03
N PRO A 177 -41.67 1.65 4.02
CA PRO A 177 -41.15 2.20 2.79
C PRO A 177 -39.79 1.54 2.47
N ILE A 178 -39.85 0.44 1.71
CA ILE A 178 -38.69 -0.42 1.39
C ILE A 178 -37.65 0.35 0.56
N ILE A 179 -36.43 0.41 1.09
CA ILE A 179 -35.28 0.95 0.40
C ILE A 179 -34.78 -0.14 -0.54
N SER A 180 -35.18 -0.07 -1.81
CA SER A 180 -34.70 -1.02 -2.81
C SER A 180 -33.29 -0.66 -3.27
N HIS A 181 -32.45 -1.68 -3.42
CA HIS A 181 -31.15 -1.55 -4.06
C HIS A 181 -31.10 -2.50 -5.25
N SER A 182 -31.19 -1.95 -6.47
CA SER A 182 -31.06 -2.73 -7.70
C SER A 182 -29.60 -3.18 -7.88
N SER A 183 -29.38 -4.48 -8.10
CA SER A 183 -28.06 -5.01 -8.47
C SER A 183 -27.59 -4.60 -9.87
N LEU A 184 -28.45 -3.91 -10.64
CA LEU A 184 -28.11 -3.32 -11.94
C LEU A 184 -27.44 -1.95 -11.76
N ASN A 185 -27.75 -1.23 -10.68
CA ASN A 185 -27.17 0.08 -10.34
C ASN A 185 -26.02 0.00 -9.32
N LYS A 186 -25.44 -1.19 -9.11
CA LYS A 186 -24.23 -1.30 -8.30
C LYS A 186 -23.15 -0.53 -9.07
N GLU A 187 -22.69 0.60 -8.53
CA GLU A 187 -21.48 1.27 -9.02
C GLU A 187 -20.39 0.20 -9.12
N THR A 188 -20.12 -0.22 -10.34
CA THR A 188 -19.06 -1.17 -10.61
C THR A 188 -17.78 -0.46 -10.25
N THR A 189 -16.98 -1.03 -9.35
CA THR A 189 -15.62 -0.53 -9.07
C THR A 189 -14.96 -0.24 -10.41
N GLU A 190 -14.63 1.01 -10.68
CA GLU A 190 -14.05 1.39 -11.97
C GLU A 190 -12.72 0.66 -12.17
N THR A 191 -12.42 0.27 -13.41
CA THR A 191 -11.10 -0.30 -13.71
C THR A 191 -10.11 0.85 -13.62
N PRO A 192 -9.06 0.76 -12.78
CA PRO A 192 -8.09 1.84 -12.71
C PRO A 192 -7.38 1.99 -14.06
N SER A 193 -7.10 3.23 -14.43
CA SER A 193 -6.25 3.57 -15.57
C SER A 193 -4.78 3.16 -15.36
N MET A 194 -3.99 3.15 -16.43
CA MET A 194 -2.53 2.95 -16.35
C MET A 194 -1.87 3.99 -15.44
N GLY A 195 -2.28 5.25 -15.56
CA GLY A 195 -1.79 6.35 -14.72
C GLY A 195 -2.04 6.08 -13.24
N GLU A 196 -3.29 5.75 -12.88
CA GLU A 196 -3.64 5.40 -11.49
C GLU A 196 -2.85 4.19 -10.95
N MET A 197 -2.61 3.17 -11.78
CA MET A 197 -1.79 2.01 -11.39
C MET A 197 -0.32 2.40 -11.19
N THR A 198 0.22 3.26 -12.04
CA THR A 198 1.60 3.75 -11.97
C THR A 198 1.81 4.65 -10.75
N ASP A 199 0.91 5.60 -10.54
CA ASP A 199 0.90 6.53 -9.41
C ASP A 199 0.82 5.77 -8.08
N HIS A 200 0.10 4.65 -8.06
CA HIS A 200 0.04 3.79 -6.88
C HIS A 200 1.30 2.95 -6.70
N LEU A 201 1.72 2.19 -7.71
CA LEU A 201 2.77 1.17 -7.56
C LEU A 201 4.18 1.76 -7.48
N THR A 202 4.42 2.93 -8.08
CA THR A 202 5.76 3.56 -8.14
C THR A 202 6.29 3.93 -6.75
N PRO A 203 5.58 4.73 -5.92
CA PRO A 203 5.97 4.99 -4.54
C PRO A 203 6.24 3.72 -3.74
N TYR A 204 5.36 2.73 -3.85
CA TYR A 204 5.51 1.46 -3.14
C TYR A 204 6.76 0.72 -3.56
N ARG A 205 7.19 0.82 -4.82
CA ARG A 205 8.42 0.17 -5.25
C ARG A 205 9.65 0.82 -4.61
N TYR A 206 9.69 2.16 -4.54
CA TYR A 206 10.79 2.89 -3.89
C TYR A 206 10.89 2.54 -2.41
N LEU A 207 9.74 2.48 -1.74
CA LEU A 207 9.68 2.11 -0.33
C LEU A 207 10.11 0.66 -0.11
N PHE A 208 9.62 -0.29 -0.91
CA PHE A 208 10.02 -1.68 -0.77
C PHE A 208 11.53 -1.84 -0.96
N GLU A 209 12.10 -1.32 -2.05
CA GLU A 209 13.53 -1.50 -2.32
C GLU A 209 14.43 -0.75 -1.33
N GLY A 210 14.19 0.54 -1.16
CA GLY A 210 15.02 1.42 -0.35
C GLY A 210 15.02 1.03 1.12
N LEU A 211 13.84 0.74 1.68
CA LEU A 211 13.72 0.37 3.10
C LEU A 211 14.25 -1.05 3.36
N THR A 212 13.99 -1.99 2.45
CA THR A 212 14.53 -3.35 2.57
C THR A 212 16.06 -3.32 2.54
N ASP A 213 16.66 -2.59 1.60
CA ASP A 213 18.11 -2.42 1.52
C ASP A 213 18.67 -1.74 2.77
N PHE A 214 18.00 -0.70 3.28
CA PHE A 214 18.42 0.00 4.48
C PHE A 214 18.50 -0.93 5.69
N VAL A 215 17.46 -1.74 5.94
CA VAL A 215 17.42 -2.62 7.11
C VAL A 215 18.31 -3.84 6.96
N LEU A 216 18.30 -4.53 5.81
CA LEU A 216 19.07 -5.75 5.60
C LEU A 216 20.58 -5.49 5.53
N LYS A 217 21.00 -4.35 4.97
CA LYS A 217 22.41 -3.96 4.90
C LYS A 217 22.90 -3.25 6.18
N GLY A 218 22.06 -3.13 7.21
CA GLY A 218 22.41 -2.50 8.48
C GLY A 218 22.93 -1.06 8.33
N ARG A 219 22.36 -0.29 7.40
CA ARG A 219 22.81 1.09 7.14
C ARG A 219 22.55 1.97 8.37
N ALA A 220 23.48 2.88 8.68
CA ALA A 220 23.34 3.81 9.79
C ALA A 220 22.36 4.95 9.45
N PHE A 221 21.59 5.39 10.43
CA PHE A 221 20.92 6.68 10.43
C PHE A 221 21.92 7.82 10.69
N PRO A 222 21.66 9.04 10.18
CA PRO A 222 20.67 9.35 9.15
C PRO A 222 21.01 8.66 7.83
N TYR A 223 19.99 8.30 7.05
CA TYR A 223 20.19 7.71 5.73
C TYR A 223 19.22 8.31 4.73
N ARG A 224 19.58 8.30 3.45
CA ARG A 224 18.69 8.75 2.37
C ARG A 224 18.45 7.62 1.40
N ILE A 225 17.20 7.42 1.02
CA ILE A 225 16.82 6.49 -0.04
C ILE A 225 16.24 7.28 -1.21
N PRO A 226 16.46 6.83 -2.46
CA PRO A 226 15.71 7.36 -3.60
C PRO A 226 14.20 7.23 -3.36
N TYR A 227 13.44 8.24 -3.76
CA TYR A 227 11.98 8.22 -3.74
C TYR A 227 11.44 9.07 -4.88
N MET A 228 11.05 8.42 -5.98
CA MET A 228 10.60 9.09 -7.21
C MET A 228 11.62 10.11 -7.72
N ASP A 229 11.21 11.37 -7.87
CA ASP A 229 12.02 12.49 -8.31
C ASP A 229 12.84 13.14 -7.18
N THR A 230 12.73 12.63 -5.96
CA THR A 230 13.37 13.16 -4.75
C THR A 230 14.06 12.08 -3.92
N GLU A 231 14.39 12.40 -2.67
CA GLU A 231 14.93 11.48 -1.68
C GLU A 231 14.05 11.47 -0.43
N ALA A 232 13.89 10.29 0.16
CA ALA A 232 13.32 10.15 1.49
C ALA A 232 14.44 10.05 2.54
N THR A 233 14.40 10.93 3.53
CA THR A 233 15.33 10.96 4.67
C THR A 233 14.82 10.05 5.77
N LEU A 234 15.67 9.13 6.22
CA LEU A 234 15.41 8.20 7.30
C LEU A 234 16.08 8.70 8.58
N LEU A 235 15.30 8.75 9.67
CA LEU A 235 15.77 9.16 10.99
C LEU A 235 15.18 8.26 12.08
N PRO A 236 15.86 8.08 13.23
CA PRO A 236 15.29 7.37 14.37
C PRO A 236 14.42 8.31 15.21
N ALA A 237 13.53 9.04 14.56
CA ALA A 237 12.67 10.06 15.14
C ALA A 237 11.19 9.64 15.10
N GLU A 238 10.28 10.49 15.59
CA GLU A 238 8.82 10.25 15.47
C GLU A 238 8.45 9.96 14.01
N TYR A 239 8.89 10.83 13.10
CA TYR A 239 8.80 10.64 11.66
C TYR A 239 10.03 9.87 11.17
N ALA A 240 9.89 8.55 11.06
CA ALA A 240 11.02 7.68 10.72
C ALA A 240 11.50 7.83 9.27
N ILE A 241 10.64 8.38 8.42
CA ILE A 241 10.87 8.64 7.01
C ILE A 241 10.15 9.94 6.62
N THR A 242 10.82 10.84 5.90
CA THR A 242 10.25 12.09 5.38
C THR A 242 10.78 12.44 4.00
N THR A 243 9.98 13.11 3.18
CA THR A 243 10.44 13.79 1.96
C THR A 243 10.31 15.31 2.12
N PRO A 244 10.88 16.11 1.20
CA PRO A 244 10.63 17.56 1.15
C PRO A 244 9.14 17.94 1.16
N ALA A 245 8.26 17.10 0.61
CA ALA A 245 6.82 17.37 0.54
C ALA A 245 6.16 17.47 1.93
N VAL A 246 6.73 16.90 2.98
CA VAL A 246 6.18 17.01 4.36
C VAL A 246 6.97 17.95 5.26
N HIS A 247 8.09 18.52 4.79
CA HIS A 247 8.95 19.38 5.61
C HIS A 247 8.30 20.72 6.00
N HIS A 248 7.28 21.17 5.27
CA HIS A 248 6.53 22.38 5.60
C HIS A 248 5.48 22.14 6.71
N THR A 249 5.15 20.88 7.02
CA THR A 249 4.16 20.57 8.04
C THR A 249 4.67 20.94 9.43
N ALA A 250 3.80 21.44 10.30
CA ALA A 250 4.19 21.93 11.63
C ALA A 250 4.96 20.89 12.46
N LYS A 251 4.61 19.60 12.33
CA LYS A 251 5.26 18.51 13.08
C LYS A 251 6.69 18.22 12.63
N VAL A 252 7.00 18.47 11.36
CA VAL A 252 8.31 18.17 10.76
C VAL A 252 9.16 19.43 10.67
N GLY A 253 8.63 20.51 10.10
CA GLY A 253 9.35 21.76 9.86
C GLY A 253 9.72 22.53 11.13
N ASN A 254 8.85 22.48 12.16
CA ASN A 254 9.07 23.18 13.42
C ASN A 254 9.58 22.26 14.54
N HIS A 255 10.09 21.08 14.18
CA HIS A 255 10.55 20.14 15.19
C HIS A 255 11.79 20.69 15.94
N ASN A 256 11.72 20.74 17.26
CA ASN A 256 12.75 21.37 18.09
C ASN A 256 14.12 20.67 17.99
N PHE A 257 14.13 19.34 18.01
CA PHE A 257 15.38 18.56 18.13
C PHE A 257 15.86 17.87 16.85
N TRP A 258 14.97 17.37 16.00
CA TRP A 258 15.31 16.76 14.72
C TRP A 258 15.15 17.76 13.58
N ASN A 259 16.19 17.87 12.75
CA ASN A 259 16.15 18.55 11.46
C ASN A 259 15.96 17.49 10.37
N TYR A 260 14.72 17.31 9.94
CA TYR A 260 14.34 16.34 8.92
C TYR A 260 14.87 16.67 7.52
N ARG A 261 15.11 17.95 7.24
CA ARG A 261 15.66 18.41 5.95
C ARG A 261 17.13 18.04 5.78
N ASP A 262 17.92 18.30 6.83
CA ASP A 262 19.36 18.03 6.82
C ASP A 262 19.68 16.61 7.29
N GLY A 263 18.72 15.92 7.91
CA GLY A 263 18.91 14.58 8.46
C GLY A 263 19.81 14.59 9.69
N ARG A 264 19.64 15.52 10.64
CA ARG A 264 20.51 15.61 11.83
C ARG A 264 19.75 16.05 13.08
N VAL A 265 20.39 15.93 14.23
CA VAL A 265 19.92 16.58 15.46
C VAL A 265 20.32 18.07 15.41
N ASN A 266 19.39 18.97 15.72
CA ASN A 266 19.63 20.41 15.85
C ASN A 266 20.71 20.70 16.90
N SER A 267 21.49 21.75 16.68
CA SER A 267 22.38 22.32 17.70
C SER A 267 21.57 22.89 18.87
N LEU A 268 22.22 23.12 20.01
CA LEU A 268 21.56 23.69 21.17
C LEU A 268 20.99 25.09 20.87
N GLU A 269 21.74 25.91 20.14
CA GLU A 269 21.29 27.25 19.73
C GLU A 269 20.09 27.19 18.79
N GLU A 270 20.07 26.25 17.84
CA GLU A 270 18.90 25.97 17.01
C GLU A 270 17.68 25.50 17.82
N CYS A 271 17.88 24.75 18.91
CA CYS A 271 16.78 24.34 19.79
C CYS A 271 16.22 25.53 20.59
N LYS A 272 17.10 26.43 21.06
CA LYS A 272 16.72 27.66 21.80
C LYS A 272 15.89 28.61 20.94
N THR A 273 16.20 28.74 19.65
CA THR A 273 15.44 29.62 18.76
C THR A 273 14.06 29.06 18.40
N ARG A 274 13.85 27.75 18.53
CA ARG A 274 12.60 27.05 18.16
C ARG A 274 11.67 26.79 19.33
N SER A 275 12.12 26.99 20.57
CA SER A 275 11.38 26.61 21.77
C SER A 275 11.53 27.65 22.88
N SER A 276 10.45 27.89 23.62
CA SER A 276 10.44 28.72 24.84
C SER A 276 10.86 27.96 26.10
N GLN A 277 11.28 26.69 25.97
CA GLN A 277 11.73 25.89 27.11
C GLN A 277 13.06 26.39 27.67
N THR A 278 13.27 26.20 28.98
CA THR A 278 14.55 26.52 29.63
C THR A 278 15.70 25.71 29.03
N GLU A 279 16.91 26.29 28.99
CA GLU A 279 18.11 25.63 28.46
C GLU A 279 18.40 24.26 29.07
N ARG A 280 18.19 24.08 30.38
CA ARG A 280 18.37 22.78 31.06
C ARG A 280 17.47 21.68 30.45
N HIS A 281 16.21 22.01 30.17
CA HIS A 281 15.26 21.07 29.58
C HIS A 281 15.57 20.76 28.11
N LEU A 282 16.03 21.77 27.35
CA LEU A 282 16.46 21.60 25.97
C LEU A 282 17.70 20.71 25.86
N ASN A 283 18.70 20.95 26.73
CA ASN A 283 19.91 20.13 26.78
C ASN A 283 19.60 18.65 27.07
N ARG A 284 18.71 18.38 28.04
CA ARG A 284 18.29 17.00 28.36
C ARG A 284 17.64 16.32 27.15
N GLN A 285 16.63 16.94 26.55
CA GLN A 285 15.89 16.37 25.41
C GLN A 285 16.74 16.24 24.14
N ARG A 286 17.64 17.20 23.88
CA ARG A 286 18.61 17.09 22.78
C ARG A 286 19.57 15.93 23.01
N HIS A 287 20.03 15.73 24.25
CA HIS A 287 20.88 14.59 24.59
C HIS A 287 20.12 13.26 24.47
N GLU A 288 18.82 13.21 24.79
CA GLU A 288 17.96 12.06 24.51
C GLU A 288 17.86 11.77 23.00
N ALA A 289 17.69 12.80 22.15
CA ALA A 289 17.66 12.62 20.69
C ALA A 289 18.99 12.09 20.14
N LEU A 290 20.14 12.57 20.65
CA LEU A 290 21.46 12.05 20.27
C LEU A 290 21.65 10.60 20.72
N ARG A 291 21.24 10.26 21.94
CA ARG A 291 21.29 8.86 22.43
C ARG A 291 20.39 7.93 21.63
N GLU A 292 19.20 8.39 21.23
CA GLU A 292 18.32 7.60 20.34
C GLU A 292 18.98 7.38 18.97
N LEU A 293 19.73 8.36 18.44
CA LEU A 293 20.50 8.18 17.20
C LEU A 293 21.59 7.10 17.34
N GLU A 294 22.36 7.17 18.43
CA GLU A 294 23.40 6.20 18.74
C GLU A 294 22.82 4.80 18.95
N ASP A 295 21.76 4.67 19.75
CA ASP A 295 21.07 3.40 20.01
C ASP A 295 20.50 2.80 18.72
N ALA A 296 19.87 3.61 17.87
CA ALA A 296 19.32 3.14 16.61
C ALA A 296 20.39 2.68 15.59
N ASN A 297 21.62 3.16 15.72
CA ASN A 297 22.76 2.75 14.90
C ASN A 297 23.47 1.53 15.46
N PHE A 298 23.51 1.38 16.79
CA PHE A 298 24.07 0.20 17.45
C PHE A 298 23.12 -1.00 17.35
N ASN A 299 21.83 -0.78 17.57
CA ASN A 299 20.80 -1.81 17.57
C ASN A 299 20.17 -1.96 16.17
N LEU A 300 20.60 -2.98 15.42
CA LEU A 300 20.03 -3.31 14.11
C LEU A 300 18.55 -3.73 14.17
N ARG A 301 18.01 -3.94 15.37
CA ARG A 301 16.59 -4.24 15.64
C ARG A 301 15.87 -3.11 16.37
N HIS A 302 16.43 -1.90 16.34
CA HIS A 302 15.80 -0.73 16.92
C HIS A 302 14.36 -0.56 16.41
N ARG A 303 13.44 -0.14 17.29
CA ARG A 303 12.00 0.01 17.00
C ARG A 303 11.70 0.73 15.68
N LYS A 304 12.48 1.78 15.36
CA LYS A 304 12.31 2.54 14.11
C LYS A 304 12.74 1.75 12.87
N ARG A 305 13.73 0.87 12.97
CA ARG A 305 14.08 -0.07 11.88
C ARG A 305 12.98 -1.10 11.66
N ILE A 306 12.40 -1.63 12.73
CA ILE A 306 11.26 -2.55 12.64
C ILE A 306 10.05 -1.88 12.00
N TRP A 307 9.76 -0.63 12.38
CA TRP A 307 8.69 0.15 11.77
C TRP A 307 8.92 0.38 10.27
N LEU A 308 10.15 0.73 9.86
CA LEU A 308 10.52 0.89 8.46
C LEU A 308 10.46 -0.43 7.68
N ALA A 309 10.89 -1.54 8.29
CA ALA A 309 10.77 -2.87 7.71
C ALA A 309 9.29 -3.29 7.53
N ALA A 310 8.42 -2.94 8.48
CA ALA A 310 6.98 -3.17 8.36
C ALA A 310 6.36 -2.34 7.22
N LEU A 311 6.81 -1.08 7.04
CA LEU A 311 6.41 -0.26 5.89
C LEU A 311 6.91 -0.86 4.56
N ALA A 312 8.12 -1.43 4.53
CA ALA A 312 8.64 -2.15 3.36
C ALA A 312 7.79 -3.39 3.04
N GLN A 313 7.35 -4.14 4.05
CA GLN A 313 6.41 -5.25 3.85
C GLN A 313 5.07 -4.76 3.29
N ASP A 314 4.49 -3.70 3.84
CA ASP A 314 3.23 -3.14 3.33
C ASP A 314 3.37 -2.72 1.86
N ALA A 315 4.53 -2.18 1.51
CA ALA A 315 4.85 -1.83 0.14
C ALA A 315 4.96 -3.04 -0.79
N PHE A 316 5.60 -4.12 -0.31
CA PHE A 316 5.61 -5.38 -1.02
C PHE A 316 4.21 -5.99 -1.18
N ILE A 317 3.35 -5.93 -0.15
CA ILE A 317 1.97 -6.42 -0.20
C ILE A 317 1.19 -5.75 -1.34
N SER A 318 1.37 -4.43 -1.51
CA SER A 318 0.73 -3.68 -2.60
C SER A 318 1.08 -4.27 -3.98
N HIS A 319 2.38 -4.51 -4.22
CA HIS A 319 2.88 -5.16 -5.43
C HIS A 319 2.42 -6.61 -5.56
N PHE A 320 2.42 -7.36 -4.47
CA PHE A 320 2.00 -8.76 -4.43
C PHE A 320 0.51 -8.89 -4.80
N VAL A 321 -0.35 -8.00 -4.31
CA VAL A 321 -1.78 -7.98 -4.64
C VAL A 321 -2.01 -7.63 -6.10
N ALA A 322 -1.27 -6.64 -6.64
CA ALA A 322 -1.34 -6.32 -8.06
C ALA A 322 -0.85 -7.48 -8.94
N ASN A 323 0.18 -8.22 -8.50
CA ASN A 323 0.74 -9.33 -9.25
C ASN A 323 -0.11 -10.61 -9.19
N THR A 324 -0.66 -10.95 -8.04
CA THR A 324 -1.42 -12.20 -7.83
C THR A 324 -2.92 -12.03 -8.06
N GLY A 325 -3.42 -10.80 -7.92
CA GLY A 325 -4.85 -10.54 -7.88
C GLY A 325 -5.54 -11.12 -6.64
N ILE A 326 -4.82 -11.56 -5.61
CA ILE A 326 -5.40 -12.20 -4.42
C ILE A 326 -6.35 -11.25 -3.65
N ASN A 327 -7.44 -11.80 -3.10
CA ASN A 327 -8.32 -11.05 -2.20
C ASN A 327 -7.65 -10.78 -0.85
N GLU A 328 -8.09 -9.73 -0.15
CA GLU A 328 -7.52 -9.38 1.15
C GLU A 328 -7.68 -10.51 2.19
N ALA A 329 -8.85 -11.14 2.29
CA ALA A 329 -9.07 -12.21 3.27
C ALA A 329 -8.08 -13.40 3.10
N PRO A 330 -7.98 -14.05 1.92
CA PRO A 330 -6.99 -15.11 1.71
C PRO A 330 -5.53 -14.61 1.75
N LEU A 331 -5.24 -13.36 1.40
CA LEU A 331 -3.90 -12.77 1.58
C LEU A 331 -3.48 -12.79 3.06
N ARG A 332 -4.38 -12.37 3.96
CA ARG A 332 -4.11 -12.26 5.40
C ARG A 332 -3.85 -13.62 6.03
N GLU A 333 -4.56 -14.62 5.55
CA GLU A 333 -4.55 -15.99 6.07
C GLU A 333 -3.57 -16.90 5.30
N LEU A 334 -2.80 -16.33 4.36
CA LEU A 334 -1.86 -17.09 3.55
C LEU A 334 -0.76 -17.68 4.45
N VAL A 335 -0.84 -19.00 4.65
CA VAL A 335 0.09 -19.75 5.51
C VAL A 335 1.43 -19.86 4.77
N TRP A 336 2.54 -19.92 5.50
CA TRP A 336 3.87 -19.99 4.91
C TRP A 336 4.84 -20.92 5.64
N SER A 337 5.63 -21.62 4.85
CA SER A 337 6.78 -22.42 5.22
C SER A 337 7.96 -22.03 4.32
N ASN A 338 9.18 -22.04 4.87
CA ASN A 338 10.39 -21.81 4.09
C ASN A 338 10.75 -23.01 3.19
N ASP A 339 10.04 -24.13 3.32
CA ASP A 339 10.11 -25.28 2.39
C ASP A 339 9.10 -25.10 1.26
N TYR A 340 9.57 -24.53 0.14
CA TYR A 340 8.76 -24.25 -1.04
C TYR A 340 9.51 -24.60 -2.34
N THR A 341 8.74 -24.98 -3.37
CA THR A 341 9.24 -25.19 -4.72
C THR A 341 8.74 -24.11 -5.67
N VAL A 342 9.51 -23.86 -6.72
CA VAL A 342 9.14 -22.96 -7.81
C VAL A 342 9.05 -23.78 -9.08
N GLU A 343 7.87 -23.86 -9.66
CA GLU A 343 7.61 -24.61 -10.89
C GLU A 343 7.14 -23.66 -11.99
N ASN A 344 7.39 -24.02 -13.25
CA ASN A 344 6.79 -23.28 -14.35
C ASN A 344 5.27 -23.47 -14.29
N SER A 345 4.53 -22.38 -14.45
CA SER A 345 3.08 -22.46 -14.63
C SER A 345 2.74 -22.97 -16.03
N GLU A 346 1.52 -23.52 -16.16
CA GLU A 346 0.88 -23.75 -17.47
C GLU A 346 0.65 -22.42 -18.21
N ASN A 347 0.56 -21.30 -17.49
CA ASN A 347 0.47 -19.97 -18.08
C ASN A 347 1.87 -19.42 -18.42
N ALA A 348 2.10 -19.13 -19.70
CA ALA A 348 3.35 -18.53 -20.16
C ALA A 348 3.64 -17.20 -19.42
N GLY A 349 4.88 -17.04 -18.94
CA GLY A 349 5.30 -15.85 -18.18
C GLY A 349 5.11 -15.95 -16.67
N PHE A 350 4.52 -17.02 -16.15
CA PHE A 350 4.25 -17.22 -14.73
C PHE A 350 5.01 -18.42 -14.13
N VAL A 351 5.13 -18.41 -12.80
CA VAL A 351 5.62 -19.52 -11.97
C VAL A 351 4.65 -19.80 -10.84
N VAL A 352 4.52 -21.07 -10.48
CA VAL A 352 3.75 -21.51 -9.33
C VAL A 352 4.71 -21.67 -8.15
N ILE A 353 4.40 -20.99 -7.05
CA ILE A 353 5.04 -21.19 -5.77
C ILE A 353 4.22 -22.24 -5.01
N LYS A 354 4.77 -23.44 -4.83
CA LYS A 354 4.12 -24.50 -4.04
C LYS A 354 4.82 -24.62 -2.69
N GLN A 355 4.05 -24.67 -1.63
CA GLN A 355 4.58 -24.80 -0.28
C GLN A 355 3.76 -25.79 0.53
N ARG A 356 4.43 -26.47 1.46
CA ARG A 356 3.78 -27.36 2.44
C ARG A 356 3.80 -26.71 3.80
N ALA A 357 2.63 -26.29 4.28
CA ALA A 357 2.47 -25.78 5.62
C ALA A 357 1.31 -26.46 6.34
N GLY A 358 1.55 -26.90 7.57
CA GLY A 358 0.51 -27.53 8.41
C GLY A 358 -0.09 -28.81 7.83
N GLY A 359 0.63 -29.52 6.95
CA GLY A 359 0.13 -30.75 6.30
C GLY A 359 -0.79 -30.51 5.10
N MET A 360 -1.02 -29.25 4.68
CA MET A 360 -1.79 -28.91 3.49
C MET A 360 -0.87 -28.29 2.42
N GLU A 361 -1.07 -28.69 1.16
CA GLU A 361 -0.42 -28.05 0.02
C GLU A 361 -1.15 -26.76 -0.32
N GLN A 362 -0.43 -25.64 -0.26
CA GLN A 362 -0.91 -24.35 -0.76
C GLN A 362 -0.03 -23.92 -1.92
N TYR A 363 -0.63 -23.27 -2.90
CA TYR A 363 0.10 -22.69 -3.99
C TYR A 363 -0.51 -21.35 -4.40
N PHE A 364 0.34 -20.49 -4.94
CA PHE A 364 -0.08 -19.27 -5.62
C PHE A 364 0.83 -19.03 -6.82
N GLU A 365 0.31 -18.28 -7.78
CA GLU A 365 0.99 -18.03 -9.04
C GLU A 365 1.46 -16.57 -9.10
N ILE A 366 2.71 -16.36 -9.49
CA ILE A 366 3.31 -15.03 -9.69
C ILE A 366 3.97 -14.93 -11.06
N GLN A 367 4.13 -13.71 -11.56
CA GLN A 367 4.90 -13.50 -12.78
C GLN A 367 6.38 -13.88 -12.57
N LYS A 368 7.02 -14.46 -13.60
CA LYS A 368 8.45 -14.82 -13.59
C LYS A 368 9.34 -13.66 -13.19
N VAL A 369 9.05 -12.46 -13.70
CA VAL A 369 9.81 -11.23 -13.40
C VAL A 369 9.69 -10.80 -11.93
N PHE A 370 8.60 -11.15 -11.25
CA PHE A 370 8.34 -10.80 -9.85
C PHE A 370 9.03 -11.75 -8.86
N LEU A 371 9.55 -12.89 -9.32
CA LEU A 371 10.20 -13.89 -8.47
C LEU A 371 11.41 -13.32 -7.72
N LYS A 372 12.16 -12.40 -8.33
CA LYS A 372 13.31 -11.74 -7.67
C LYS A 372 12.86 -10.91 -6.47
N ASP A 373 11.76 -10.18 -6.63
CA ASP A 373 11.21 -9.34 -5.56
C ASP A 373 10.59 -10.18 -4.45
N PHE A 374 9.93 -11.28 -4.83
CA PHE A 374 9.42 -12.26 -3.88
C PHE A 374 10.55 -12.83 -3.01
N LYS A 375 11.68 -13.23 -3.61
CA LYS A 375 12.86 -13.71 -2.86
C LYS A 375 13.44 -12.64 -1.94
N LYS A 376 13.56 -11.39 -2.42
CA LYS A 376 13.99 -10.25 -1.60
C LYS A 376 13.05 -9.99 -0.42
N PHE A 377 11.74 -10.16 -0.62
CA PHE A 377 10.76 -10.09 0.46
C PHE A 377 10.96 -11.22 1.50
N LEU A 378 11.31 -12.44 1.09
CA LEU A 378 11.59 -13.51 2.05
C LEU A 378 12.77 -13.19 2.97
N GLU A 379 13.80 -12.50 2.47
CA GLU A 379 14.90 -11.99 3.30
C GLU A 379 14.42 -10.92 4.31
N LEU A 380 13.58 -9.97 3.85
CA LEU A 380 12.94 -8.99 4.73
C LEU A 380 12.04 -9.66 5.79
N ARG A 381 11.30 -10.70 5.39
CA ARG A 381 10.45 -11.48 6.27
C ARG A 381 11.26 -12.16 7.36
N GLU A 382 12.38 -12.78 7.01
CA GLU A 382 13.29 -13.40 7.97
C GLU A 382 13.87 -12.36 8.95
N TYR A 383 14.19 -11.17 8.44
CA TYR A 383 14.51 -10.04 9.31
C TYR A 383 13.34 -9.71 10.25
N LEU A 384 12.10 -9.61 9.78
CA LEU A 384 10.93 -9.29 10.62
C LEU A 384 10.61 -10.37 11.67
N THR A 385 10.75 -11.65 11.33
CA THR A 385 10.49 -12.78 12.24
C THR A 385 11.63 -13.00 13.22
N ASN A 386 12.85 -12.55 12.90
CA ASN A 386 14.04 -12.73 13.73
C ASN A 386 14.30 -14.21 14.06
N GLY A 387 14.15 -15.09 13.07
CA GLY A 387 14.31 -16.55 13.21
C GLY A 387 13.20 -17.24 14.00
N LEU A 388 12.17 -16.52 14.46
CA LEU A 388 11.04 -17.13 15.17
C LEU A 388 10.06 -17.76 14.18
N PRO A 389 9.50 -18.94 14.51
CA PRO A 389 8.49 -19.57 13.67
C PRO A 389 7.26 -18.65 13.57
N HIS A 390 6.82 -18.43 12.33
CA HIS A 390 5.66 -17.59 12.05
C HIS A 390 4.78 -18.24 10.98
N PRO A 391 3.48 -18.46 11.26
CA PRO A 391 2.63 -19.28 10.41
C PRO A 391 2.21 -18.60 9.11
N TYR A 392 2.23 -17.27 9.03
CA TYR A 392 1.73 -16.51 7.87
C TYR A 392 2.86 -15.96 7.00
N LEU A 393 2.62 -15.80 5.69
CA LEU A 393 3.58 -15.20 4.77
C LEU A 393 3.90 -13.76 5.17
N PHE A 394 2.86 -12.96 5.45
CA PHE A 394 3.00 -11.58 5.89
C PHE A 394 2.91 -11.47 7.41
N ILE A 395 3.78 -10.64 7.99
CA ILE A 395 4.00 -10.59 9.43
C ILE A 395 3.17 -9.48 10.07
N ASN A 396 2.35 -9.81 11.07
CA ASN A 396 1.67 -8.80 11.87
C ASN A 396 2.64 -8.21 12.91
N ILE A 397 3.04 -6.95 12.71
CA ILE A 397 3.94 -6.23 13.61
C ILE A 397 3.12 -5.33 14.55
N THR A 398 3.27 -5.54 15.87
CA THR A 398 2.66 -4.67 16.90
C THR A 398 3.70 -4.29 17.96
N LYS A 399 3.81 -2.99 18.28
CA LYS A 399 4.78 -2.48 19.28
C LYS A 399 6.18 -3.10 19.12
N ASP A 400 6.64 -3.14 17.86
CA ASP A 400 7.96 -3.64 17.46
C ASP A 400 8.17 -5.17 17.56
N ALA A 401 7.11 -5.96 17.75
CA ALA A 401 7.18 -7.42 17.80
C ALA A 401 6.26 -8.09 16.77
N ALA A 402 6.77 -9.13 16.13
CA ALA A 402 5.99 -10.05 15.30
C ALA A 402 4.97 -10.82 16.15
N LYS A 403 3.71 -10.85 15.72
CA LYS A 403 2.61 -11.57 16.38
C LYS A 403 2.15 -12.73 15.51
N PRO A 404 2.03 -13.96 16.03
CA PRO A 404 1.63 -15.15 15.26
C PRO A 404 0.13 -15.13 14.94
N THR A 405 -0.32 -14.06 14.32
CA THR A 405 -1.70 -13.75 13.97
C THR A 405 -1.69 -13.13 12.57
N PRO A 406 -2.76 -13.31 11.77
CA PRO A 406 -2.87 -12.67 10.46
C PRO A 406 -2.60 -11.17 10.52
N ILE A 407 -2.10 -10.59 9.42
CA ILE A 407 -2.02 -9.13 9.29
C ILE A 407 -3.43 -8.52 9.42
N LYS A 408 -3.49 -7.25 9.84
CA LYS A 408 -4.77 -6.55 10.05
C LYS A 408 -5.51 -6.34 8.74
N SER A 409 -6.85 -6.28 8.80
CA SER A 409 -7.64 -5.85 7.64
C SER A 409 -7.33 -4.40 7.24
N SER A 410 -7.64 -4.08 5.99
CA SER A 410 -7.39 -2.82 5.29
C SER A 410 -5.92 -2.39 5.26
N CYS A 411 -4.95 -3.32 5.17
CA CYS A 411 -3.54 -2.95 5.32
C CYS A 411 -3.03 -2.01 4.20
N ILE A 412 -3.47 -2.18 2.95
CA ILE A 412 -3.15 -1.23 1.85
C ILE A 412 -3.73 0.15 2.13
N HIS A 413 -4.95 0.26 2.66
CA HIS A 413 -5.53 1.56 3.02
C HIS A 413 -4.71 2.26 4.11
N PHE A 414 -4.29 1.53 5.14
CA PHE A 414 -3.42 2.07 6.19
C PHE A 414 -2.03 2.42 5.65
N ALA A 415 -1.49 1.65 4.72
CA ALA A 415 -0.23 1.94 4.05
C ALA A 415 -0.34 3.23 3.20
N ASN A 416 -1.42 3.41 2.45
CA ASN A 416 -1.70 4.66 1.72
C ASN A 416 -1.76 5.85 2.70
N GLY A 417 -2.38 5.67 3.86
CA GLY A 417 -2.41 6.68 4.93
C GLY A 417 -1.03 7.01 5.50
N LYS A 418 -0.14 6.02 5.62
CA LYS A 418 1.27 6.24 6.01
C LYS A 418 2.02 7.03 4.95
N ILE A 419 1.87 6.71 3.66
CA ILE A 419 2.48 7.49 2.58
C ILE A 419 2.00 8.95 2.65
N ARG A 420 0.69 9.18 2.77
CA ARG A 420 0.15 10.54 2.94
C ARG A 420 0.72 11.31 4.13
N SER A 421 0.86 10.63 5.26
CA SER A 421 1.26 11.29 6.50
C SER A 421 2.76 11.58 6.58
N PHE A 422 3.58 10.70 6.00
CA PHE A 422 5.04 10.73 6.19
C PHE A 422 5.81 11.14 4.94
N LEU A 423 5.23 11.01 3.74
CA LEU A 423 5.98 11.15 2.49
C LEU A 423 5.32 12.13 1.52
N GLU A 424 4.02 12.06 1.29
CA GLU A 424 3.38 12.77 0.19
C GLU A 424 1.90 13.04 0.49
N PRO A 425 1.56 14.23 1.02
CA PRO A 425 0.20 14.55 1.47
C PRO A 425 -0.90 14.30 0.43
N GLU A 426 -0.60 14.51 -0.85
CA GLU A 426 -1.54 14.36 -1.97
C GLU A 426 -1.63 12.92 -2.50
N PHE A 427 -0.94 11.95 -1.89
CA PHE A 427 -0.91 10.58 -2.38
C PHE A 427 -2.30 9.91 -2.36
N SER A 428 -2.82 9.64 -3.56
CA SER A 428 -4.10 8.98 -3.80
C SER A 428 -3.92 7.52 -4.23
N GLY A 429 -3.47 6.68 -3.29
CA GLY A 429 -3.29 5.26 -3.56
C GLY A 429 -4.61 4.48 -3.76
N LEU A 430 -4.54 3.43 -4.55
CA LEU A 430 -5.61 2.47 -4.84
C LEU A 430 -5.88 1.51 -3.67
N GLY A 431 -7.08 0.94 -3.66
CA GLY A 431 -7.47 -0.14 -2.74
C GLY A 431 -7.43 -1.53 -3.39
N TYR A 432 -7.57 -2.57 -2.57
CA TYR A 432 -7.59 -3.97 -2.99
C TYR A 432 -8.48 -4.25 -4.21
N GLN A 433 -9.69 -3.67 -4.22
CA GLN A 433 -10.66 -3.92 -5.28
C GLN A 433 -10.18 -3.41 -6.64
N LYS A 434 -9.62 -2.20 -6.70
CA LYS A 434 -9.09 -1.61 -7.95
C LYS A 434 -7.87 -2.39 -8.44
N LEU A 435 -6.91 -2.71 -7.56
CA LEU A 435 -5.73 -3.53 -7.89
C LEU A 435 -6.10 -4.91 -8.45
N ARG A 436 -7.05 -5.58 -7.79
CA ARG A 436 -7.54 -6.89 -8.22
C ARG A 436 -8.32 -6.82 -9.53
N LYS A 437 -9.15 -5.78 -9.73
CA LYS A 437 -9.92 -5.61 -10.95
C LYS A 437 -9.01 -5.43 -12.16
N TYR A 438 -7.95 -4.63 -12.02
CA TYR A 438 -6.95 -4.43 -13.07
C TYR A 438 -6.36 -5.75 -13.58
N LYS A 439 -5.92 -6.64 -12.67
CA LYS A 439 -5.42 -7.99 -13.01
C LYS A 439 -6.41 -8.80 -13.85
N SER A 440 -7.69 -8.81 -13.47
CA SER A 440 -8.71 -9.57 -14.21
C SER A 440 -8.94 -9.02 -15.62
N VAL A 441 -8.91 -7.69 -15.79
CA VAL A 441 -9.06 -7.05 -17.10
C VAL A 441 -7.83 -7.36 -17.97
N TYR A 442 -6.62 -7.15 -17.43
CA TYR A 442 -5.33 -7.45 -18.07
C TYR A 442 -5.27 -8.87 -18.68
N LEU A 443 -5.68 -9.90 -17.93
CA LEU A 443 -5.57 -11.28 -18.41
C LEU A 443 -6.53 -11.58 -19.56
N LEU A 444 -7.76 -11.07 -19.50
CA LEU A 444 -8.75 -11.31 -20.56
C LEU A 444 -8.29 -10.70 -21.88
N SER A 445 -7.65 -9.55 -21.78
CA SER A 445 -7.25 -8.77 -22.92
C SER A 445 -5.90 -9.18 -23.51
N THR A 446 -5.04 -9.87 -22.75
CA THR A 446 -3.91 -10.64 -23.31
C THR A 446 -4.35 -11.98 -23.90
N GLY A 447 -5.67 -12.21 -24.07
CA GLY A 447 -6.23 -13.36 -24.77
C GLY A 447 -6.43 -14.61 -23.92
N HIS A 448 -6.34 -14.53 -22.59
CA HIS A 448 -6.64 -15.69 -21.74
C HIS A 448 -8.16 -15.98 -21.71
N PRO A 449 -8.59 -17.25 -21.82
CA PRO A 449 -10.00 -17.63 -21.73
C PRO A 449 -10.64 -17.22 -20.40
N VAL A 450 -11.93 -16.89 -20.42
CA VAL A 450 -12.69 -16.47 -19.23
C VAL A 450 -12.61 -17.50 -18.13
N GLU A 451 -12.59 -18.79 -18.47
CA GLU A 451 -12.48 -19.91 -17.54
C GLU A 451 -11.15 -19.89 -16.79
N VAL A 452 -10.05 -19.61 -17.51
CA VAL A 452 -8.69 -19.50 -16.94
C VAL A 452 -8.61 -18.28 -16.02
N VAL A 453 -9.11 -17.13 -16.47
CA VAL A 453 -9.14 -15.90 -15.65
C VAL A 453 -10.02 -16.10 -14.41
N SER A 454 -11.16 -16.78 -14.55
CA SER A 454 -12.06 -17.10 -13.44
C SER A 454 -11.40 -18.00 -12.40
N ALA A 455 -10.69 -19.03 -12.85
CA ALA A 455 -9.96 -19.95 -11.98
C ALA A 455 -8.83 -19.24 -11.23
N LEU A 456 -8.00 -18.47 -11.93
CA LEU A 456 -6.89 -17.72 -11.33
C LEU A 456 -7.39 -16.67 -10.34
N MET A 457 -8.41 -15.91 -10.73
CA MET A 457 -8.97 -14.87 -9.88
C MET A 457 -9.82 -15.47 -8.76
N GLN A 458 -10.19 -16.76 -8.79
CA GLN A 458 -11.15 -17.35 -7.85
C GLN A 458 -12.48 -16.57 -7.85
N THR A 459 -12.98 -16.19 -9.04
CA THR A 459 -14.27 -15.51 -9.21
C THR A 459 -15.09 -16.16 -10.32
N SER A 460 -16.42 -16.02 -10.28
CA SER A 460 -17.28 -16.61 -11.30
C SER A 460 -17.05 -15.98 -12.69
N GLY A 461 -17.17 -16.78 -13.76
CA GLY A 461 -17.06 -16.29 -15.14
C GLY A 461 -18.03 -15.16 -15.48
N LYS A 462 -19.23 -15.19 -14.89
CA LYS A 462 -20.21 -14.10 -15.00
C LYS A 462 -19.69 -12.79 -14.40
N THR A 463 -18.98 -12.85 -13.26
CA THR A 463 -18.36 -11.69 -12.62
C THR A 463 -17.20 -11.15 -13.48
N VAL A 464 -16.37 -12.05 -14.01
CA VAL A 464 -15.22 -11.72 -14.87
C VAL A 464 -15.68 -11.03 -16.17
N LEU A 465 -16.66 -11.61 -16.86
CA LEU A 465 -17.25 -11.02 -18.06
C LEU A 465 -17.90 -9.66 -17.80
N ARG A 466 -18.55 -9.50 -16.64
CA ARG A 466 -19.13 -8.20 -16.24
C ARG A 466 -18.07 -7.14 -15.99
N HIS A 467 -16.89 -7.52 -15.47
CA HIS A 467 -15.76 -6.61 -15.31
C HIS A 467 -15.19 -6.17 -16.66
N TYR A 468 -15.19 -7.07 -17.65
CA TYR A 468 -14.72 -6.81 -19.01
C TYR A 468 -15.71 -5.98 -19.83
N ALA A 469 -17.01 -6.25 -19.71
CA ALA A 469 -18.07 -5.57 -20.47
C ALA A 469 -18.27 -4.10 -20.08
N GLY A 470 -17.71 -3.65 -18.95
CA GLY A 470 -17.73 -2.26 -18.51
C GLY A 470 -16.41 -1.51 -18.73
N ALA A 471 -15.45 -2.09 -19.46
CA ALA A 471 -14.22 -1.41 -19.82
C ALA A 471 -14.44 -0.62 -21.13
N GLU A 472 -14.62 0.70 -21.01
CA GLU A 472 -14.21 1.57 -22.11
C GLU A 472 -12.67 1.48 -22.23
N GLU A 473 -12.23 1.38 -23.47
CA GLU A 473 -10.84 1.45 -23.96
C GLU A 473 -9.95 0.21 -23.91
N LYS A 474 -9.34 0.01 -25.09
CA LYS A 474 -8.67 -1.17 -25.61
C LYS A 474 -7.17 -1.21 -25.29
N ASN A 475 -6.68 -0.39 -24.35
CA ASN A 475 -5.24 -0.11 -24.22
C ASN A 475 -4.60 -0.50 -22.87
N ALA A 476 -5.36 -0.79 -21.81
CA ALA A 476 -4.84 -0.95 -20.43
C ALA A 476 -4.04 -2.25 -20.13
N ILE A 477 -3.56 -2.94 -21.17
CA ILE A 477 -3.61 -4.41 -21.21
C ILE A 477 -2.23 -5.04 -21.40
N ASP A 478 -1.24 -4.30 -21.90
CA ASP A 478 0.14 -4.78 -22.00
C ASP A 478 0.95 -4.52 -20.69
N GLU A 479 0.28 -3.97 -19.67
CA GLU A 479 0.87 -2.96 -18.78
C GLU A 479 1.22 -3.40 -17.35
N ILE A 480 0.79 -4.54 -16.78
CA ILE A 480 1.34 -4.97 -15.46
C ILE A 480 2.83 -5.33 -15.60
N SER A 481 3.15 -6.06 -16.66
CA SER A 481 4.53 -6.38 -17.01
C SER A 481 5.28 -5.11 -17.40
N GLU A 482 4.62 -4.13 -18.01
CA GLU A 482 5.19 -2.86 -18.42
C GLU A 482 5.35 -1.88 -17.25
N VAL A 483 4.46 -1.81 -16.27
CA VAL A 483 4.61 -1.04 -15.01
C VAL A 483 5.64 -1.68 -14.11
N MET A 484 5.68 -3.02 -14.01
CA MET A 484 6.77 -3.73 -13.32
C MET A 484 8.09 -3.63 -14.07
N THR A 485 8.08 -3.47 -15.40
CA THR A 485 9.30 -3.28 -16.21
C THR A 485 9.73 -1.82 -16.21
N LEU A 486 8.83 -0.85 -16.28
CA LEU A 486 9.04 0.59 -16.13
C LEU A 486 9.54 0.89 -14.72
N ALA A 487 8.89 0.34 -13.68
CA ALA A 487 9.39 0.43 -12.32
C ALA A 487 10.77 -0.21 -12.23
N ARG A 488 10.97 -1.45 -12.71
CA ARG A 488 12.31 -2.07 -12.74
C ARG A 488 13.33 -1.26 -13.55
N GLU A 489 12.93 -0.59 -14.62
CA GLU A 489 13.78 0.28 -15.44
C GLU A 489 14.10 1.59 -14.72
N ILE A 490 13.18 2.12 -13.92
CA ILE A 490 13.35 3.22 -12.97
C ILE A 490 14.27 2.79 -11.81
N PHE A 491 14.16 1.59 -11.25
CA PHE A 491 15.07 1.11 -10.21
C PHE A 491 16.44 0.72 -10.77
N GLU A 492 16.50 0.10 -11.94
CA GLU A 492 17.74 -0.05 -12.71
C GLU A 492 18.30 1.31 -13.14
N SER A 493 17.45 2.35 -13.29
CA SER A 493 17.92 3.73 -13.45
C SER A 493 18.57 4.26 -12.17
N HIS A 494 18.04 3.94 -10.99
CA HIS A 494 18.62 4.30 -9.69
C HIS A 494 19.79 3.41 -9.24
N TYR A 495 19.91 2.19 -9.76
CA TYR A 495 21.12 1.39 -9.75
C TYR A 495 22.00 1.74 -10.96
N ALA A 496 22.24 3.04 -11.18
CA ALA A 496 23.24 3.46 -12.13
C ALA A 496 24.61 2.98 -11.65
N LEU A 497 25.20 2.04 -12.38
CA LEU A 497 26.64 1.94 -12.38
C LEU A 497 27.16 3.29 -12.91
N PRO A 498 28.02 4.00 -12.16
CA PRO A 498 28.56 5.25 -12.65
C PRO A 498 29.40 4.93 -13.88
N THR A 499 29.02 5.49 -15.02
CA THR A 499 29.83 5.44 -16.24
C THR A 499 30.29 6.84 -16.62
N PRO A 500 31.28 6.94 -17.51
CA PRO A 500 31.64 8.21 -18.10
C PRO A 500 30.57 8.86 -18.98
N ALA A 501 29.69 8.08 -19.62
CA ALA A 501 28.64 8.62 -20.48
C ALA A 501 27.42 9.13 -19.71
N SER A 502 27.10 8.54 -18.55
CA SER A 502 26.13 8.98 -17.53
C SER A 502 25.91 7.80 -16.55
N GLY A 503 24.66 7.43 -16.24
CA GLY A 503 24.31 6.19 -15.56
C GLY A 503 24.16 4.99 -16.52
N CYS A 504 24.25 3.78 -15.97
CA CYS A 504 24.02 2.53 -16.71
C CYS A 504 23.23 1.52 -15.85
N GLY A 505 22.19 0.92 -16.44
CA GLY A 505 21.36 -0.10 -15.78
C GLY A 505 21.98 -1.50 -15.69
N GLY A 506 23.20 -1.69 -16.19
CA GLY A 506 23.92 -2.98 -16.17
C GLY A 506 23.43 -4.02 -17.19
N GLY A 507 24.23 -5.06 -17.42
CA GLY A 507 23.98 -6.13 -18.39
C GLY A 507 24.68 -5.94 -19.74
N GLU A 508 24.34 -6.78 -20.72
CA GLU A 508 24.93 -6.72 -22.06
C GLU A 508 24.42 -5.50 -22.85
N PRO A 509 25.30 -4.82 -23.61
CA PRO A 509 24.91 -3.65 -24.39
C PRO A 509 24.00 -4.08 -25.55
N LYS A 510 22.81 -3.48 -25.62
CA LYS A 510 21.83 -3.72 -26.69
C LYS A 510 21.31 -2.39 -27.20
N GLU A 511 21.26 -2.20 -28.52
CA GLU A 511 20.76 -1.00 -29.18
C GLU A 511 19.24 -0.81 -28.98
N THR A 512 18.81 0.44 -28.76
CA THR A 512 17.39 0.83 -28.75
C THR A 512 16.92 1.43 -30.06
N VAL A 513 17.84 2.04 -30.79
CA VAL A 513 17.65 2.68 -32.09
C VAL A 513 18.90 2.36 -32.91
N GLU A 514 18.77 2.22 -34.22
CA GLU A 514 19.88 1.91 -35.12
C GLU A 514 21.02 2.94 -34.96
N PRO A 515 22.17 2.54 -34.37
CA PRO A 515 23.27 3.45 -34.11
C PRO A 515 24.19 3.52 -35.33
N PRO A 516 24.86 4.65 -35.58
CA PRO A 516 25.94 4.69 -36.55
C PRO A 516 27.02 3.66 -36.20
N THR A 517 27.72 3.12 -37.21
CA THR A 517 28.73 2.06 -37.02
C THR A 517 29.78 2.39 -35.95
N ALA A 518 30.20 3.65 -35.84
CA ALA A 518 31.18 4.11 -34.85
C ALA A 518 30.62 4.27 -33.42
N TYR A 519 29.29 4.20 -33.26
CA TYR A 519 28.54 4.46 -32.02
C TYR A 519 27.76 3.23 -31.54
N GLN A 520 28.13 2.05 -32.04
CA GLN A 520 27.58 0.79 -31.57
C GLN A 520 27.77 0.66 -30.04
N PRO A 521 26.72 0.31 -29.28
CA PRO A 521 26.79 0.12 -27.84
C PRO A 521 27.93 -0.80 -27.42
N ASN A 522 28.92 -0.27 -26.71
CA ASN A 522 30.11 -1.01 -26.30
C ASN A 522 30.54 -0.61 -24.89
N CYS A 523 30.46 -1.52 -23.93
CA CYS A 523 30.84 -1.24 -22.53
C CYS A 523 32.33 -0.92 -22.32
N ARG A 524 33.18 -1.08 -23.34
CA ARG A 524 34.60 -0.67 -23.33
C ARG A 524 34.82 0.73 -23.91
N ASN A 525 33.86 1.26 -24.65
CA ASN A 525 33.92 2.59 -25.26
C ASN A 525 32.58 3.31 -25.12
N PHE A 526 32.54 4.30 -24.22
CA PHE A 526 31.30 4.93 -23.79
C PHE A 526 30.68 5.90 -24.81
N VAL A 527 31.30 6.12 -25.97
CA VAL A 527 30.71 6.95 -27.05
C VAL A 527 29.41 6.37 -27.60
N GLY A 528 29.25 5.04 -27.61
CA GLY A 528 28.01 4.40 -28.07
C GLY A 528 26.90 4.30 -27.02
N CYS A 529 27.14 4.79 -25.80
CA CYS A 529 26.20 4.56 -24.69
C CYS A 529 24.83 5.21 -24.93
N ILE A 530 24.75 6.38 -25.55
CA ILE A 530 23.47 7.09 -25.80
C ILE A 530 22.48 6.33 -26.69
N PHE A 531 22.95 5.30 -27.41
CA PHE A 531 22.13 4.39 -28.23
C PHE A 531 21.85 3.04 -27.55
N CYS A 532 22.33 2.85 -26.33
CA CYS A 532 22.16 1.63 -25.57
C CYS A 532 20.86 1.64 -24.76
N SER A 533 20.11 0.54 -24.79
CA SER A 533 18.97 0.26 -23.89
C SER A 533 19.28 0.34 -22.41
N LYS A 534 20.57 0.25 -22.05
CA LYS A 534 21.05 0.35 -20.66
C LYS A 534 21.49 1.75 -20.27
N PHE A 535 21.47 2.72 -21.18
CA PHE A 535 21.78 4.12 -20.86
C PHE A 535 20.76 4.69 -19.88
N ARG A 536 21.24 5.42 -18.87
CA ARG A 536 20.40 6.09 -17.88
C ARG A 536 20.90 7.51 -17.71
N LEU A 537 19.99 8.48 -17.76
CA LEU A 537 20.27 9.87 -17.48
C LEU A 537 19.57 10.27 -16.19
N HIS A 538 20.33 10.71 -15.19
CA HIS A 538 19.76 11.38 -14.03
C HIS A 538 19.69 12.88 -14.27
N ALA A 539 18.65 13.51 -13.76
CA ALA A 539 18.45 14.96 -13.80
C ALA A 539 19.25 15.68 -12.70
N ASP A 540 20.52 15.30 -12.54
CA ASP A 540 21.48 15.92 -11.64
C ASP A 540 22.65 16.53 -12.43
N GLU A 541 23.35 17.48 -11.82
CA GLU A 541 24.43 18.23 -12.48
C GLU A 541 25.55 17.33 -13.03
N ASN A 542 25.94 16.28 -12.31
CA ASN A 542 27.04 15.41 -12.72
C ASN A 542 26.64 14.60 -13.96
N SER A 543 25.43 14.04 -13.97
CA SER A 543 24.92 13.25 -15.08
C SER A 543 24.70 14.08 -16.34
N ILE A 544 24.15 15.30 -16.20
CA ILE A 544 23.99 16.25 -17.30
C ILE A 544 25.36 16.67 -17.85
N ARG A 545 26.33 17.01 -16.98
CA ARG A 545 27.68 17.40 -17.39
C ARG A 545 28.41 16.32 -18.18
N LYS A 546 28.24 15.04 -17.82
CA LYS A 546 28.83 13.91 -18.57
C LYS A 546 28.32 13.84 -20.00
N VAL A 547 27.00 13.95 -20.19
CA VAL A 547 26.39 13.86 -21.52
C VAL A 547 26.73 15.10 -22.36
N LEU A 548 26.75 16.29 -21.77
CA LEU A 548 27.17 17.51 -22.47
C LEU A 548 28.68 17.51 -22.77
N SER A 549 29.51 16.94 -21.90
CA SER A 549 30.95 16.73 -22.16
C SER A 549 31.16 15.77 -23.33
N MET A 550 30.36 14.70 -23.40
CA MET A 550 30.36 13.78 -24.54
C MET A 550 29.98 14.52 -25.83
N ARG A 551 28.90 15.31 -25.82
CA ARG A 551 28.47 16.11 -26.97
C ARG A 551 29.58 17.02 -27.47
N TRP A 552 30.23 17.74 -26.55
CA TRP A 552 31.30 18.67 -26.86
C TRP A 552 32.52 17.96 -27.47
N VAL A 553 33.00 16.87 -26.85
CA VAL A 553 34.11 16.09 -27.41
C VAL A 553 33.74 15.47 -28.76
N THR A 554 32.48 15.06 -28.95
CA THR A 554 31.97 14.58 -30.24
C THR A 554 31.97 15.69 -31.29
N SER A 555 31.66 16.95 -30.96
CA SER A 555 31.74 18.06 -31.90
C SER A 555 33.16 18.41 -32.33
N GLU A 556 34.16 18.17 -31.48
CA GLU A 556 35.57 18.42 -31.81
C GLU A 556 36.10 17.53 -32.95
N PHE A 557 35.43 16.40 -33.23
CA PHE A 557 35.74 15.60 -34.43
C PHE A 557 35.47 16.34 -35.73
N LEU A 558 34.73 17.47 -35.72
CA LEU A 558 34.57 18.32 -36.91
C LEU A 558 35.93 18.79 -37.44
N ASN A 559 36.88 19.08 -36.55
CA ASN A 559 38.24 19.51 -36.90
C ASN A 559 39.10 18.35 -37.45
N ALA A 560 38.65 17.11 -37.31
CA ALA A 560 39.29 15.90 -37.81
C ALA A 560 38.75 15.41 -39.15
N CYS A 561 37.54 15.82 -39.51
CA CYS A 561 36.89 15.41 -40.76
C CYS A 561 37.38 16.28 -41.93
N THR A 562 37.46 15.70 -43.13
CA THR A 562 37.89 16.42 -44.33
C THR A 562 36.89 17.48 -44.76
N ASP A 563 35.61 17.28 -44.43
CA ASP A 563 34.54 18.23 -44.63
C ASP A 563 33.38 18.02 -43.63
N VAL A 564 32.47 18.99 -43.62
CA VAL A 564 31.30 19.03 -42.74
C VAL A 564 30.31 17.90 -43.05
N HIS A 565 30.24 17.43 -44.30
CA HIS A 565 29.31 16.37 -44.70
C HIS A 565 29.74 15.01 -44.14
N GLN A 566 31.04 14.71 -44.16
CA GLN A 566 31.63 13.53 -43.53
C GLN A 566 31.38 13.54 -42.02
N PHE A 567 31.56 14.69 -41.37
CA PHE A 567 31.26 14.84 -39.94
C PHE A 567 29.80 14.52 -39.63
N HIS A 568 28.85 15.11 -40.36
CA HIS A 568 27.43 14.84 -40.16
C HIS A 568 27.08 13.38 -40.42
N THR A 569 27.70 12.74 -41.42
CA THR A 569 27.48 11.32 -41.75
C THR A 569 27.93 10.39 -40.62
N VAL A 570 29.06 10.70 -39.95
CA VAL A 570 29.64 9.81 -38.94
C VAL A 570 29.17 10.14 -37.52
N HIS A 571 29.14 11.44 -37.16
CA HIS A 571 28.91 11.92 -35.79
C HIS A 571 27.56 12.64 -35.61
N GLY A 572 26.90 13.06 -36.70
CA GLY A 572 25.70 13.89 -36.64
C GLY A 572 24.55 13.25 -35.86
N ASN A 573 24.28 11.97 -36.10
CA ASN A 573 23.23 11.24 -35.37
C ASN A 573 23.49 11.16 -33.85
N ALA A 574 24.75 11.12 -33.42
CA ALA A 574 25.08 11.11 -32.00
C ALA A 574 24.78 12.46 -31.33
N ILE A 575 25.12 13.57 -32.00
CA ILE A 575 24.77 14.92 -31.52
C ILE A 575 23.26 15.10 -31.46
N LEU A 576 22.54 14.74 -32.53
CA LEU A 576 21.08 14.84 -32.58
C LEU A 576 20.42 14.02 -31.47
N ARG A 577 20.95 12.82 -31.18
CA ARG A 577 20.43 11.99 -30.09
C ARG A 577 20.65 12.63 -28.73
N ILE A 578 21.83 13.22 -28.48
CA ILE A 578 22.09 13.93 -27.24
C ILE A 578 21.17 15.14 -27.09
N ASP A 579 20.99 15.92 -28.16
CA ASP A 579 20.10 17.08 -28.17
C ASP A 579 18.65 16.68 -27.91
N ALA A 580 18.18 15.58 -28.51
CA ALA A 580 16.86 15.01 -28.23
C ALA A 580 16.73 14.59 -26.76
N VAL A 581 17.73 13.91 -26.20
CA VAL A 581 17.72 13.50 -24.78
C VAL A 581 17.67 14.71 -23.84
N MET A 582 18.37 15.80 -24.15
CA MET A 582 18.30 17.05 -23.36
C MET A 582 16.96 17.77 -23.53
N ALA A 583 16.39 17.76 -24.73
CA ALA A 583 15.07 18.33 -24.98
C ALA A 583 13.97 17.56 -24.25
N GLU A 584 14.02 16.23 -24.28
CA GLU A 584 13.16 15.34 -23.48
C GLU A 584 13.30 15.68 -21.98
N LEU A 585 14.52 15.82 -21.48
CA LEU A 585 14.76 16.21 -20.08
C LEU A 585 14.10 17.56 -19.72
N ILE A 586 14.21 18.57 -20.59
CA ILE A 586 13.57 19.88 -20.38
C ILE A 586 12.04 19.77 -20.44
N GLN A 587 11.49 18.92 -21.30
CA GLN A 587 10.06 18.69 -21.39
C GLN A 587 9.50 18.09 -20.09
N PHE A 588 10.20 17.13 -19.50
CA PHE A 588 9.80 16.51 -18.24
C PHE A 588 10.15 17.36 -17.00
N ARG A 589 11.20 18.19 -17.08
CA ARG A 589 11.69 19.07 -15.99
C ARG A 589 12.06 20.46 -16.51
N PRO A 590 11.09 21.38 -16.62
CA PRO A 590 11.34 22.72 -17.16
C PRO A 590 12.44 23.48 -16.40
N GLU A 591 12.60 23.23 -15.10
CA GLU A 591 13.63 23.82 -14.24
C GLU A 591 15.06 23.38 -14.60
N ALA A 592 15.24 22.25 -15.29
CA ALA A 592 16.55 21.78 -15.74
C ALA A 592 17.16 22.66 -16.84
N ARG A 593 16.36 23.50 -17.52
CA ARG A 593 16.82 24.38 -18.60
C ARG A 593 17.97 25.28 -18.15
N ALA A 594 17.79 25.98 -17.02
CA ALA A 594 18.82 26.89 -16.50
C ALA A 594 20.11 26.15 -16.12
N LEU A 595 19.98 24.91 -15.64
CA LEU A 595 21.12 24.06 -15.30
C LEU A 595 21.88 23.60 -16.56
N ILE A 596 21.18 23.15 -17.59
CA ILE A 596 21.76 22.72 -18.87
C ILE A 596 22.46 23.88 -19.56
N GLU A 597 21.84 25.07 -19.61
CA GLU A 597 22.42 26.28 -20.19
C GLU A 597 23.72 26.67 -19.46
N ARG A 598 23.69 26.71 -18.12
CA ARG A 598 24.88 26.99 -17.31
C ARG A 598 26.01 25.99 -17.56
N ILE A 599 25.73 24.68 -17.50
CA ILE A 599 26.75 23.64 -17.70
C ILE A 599 27.31 23.70 -19.14
N THR A 600 26.47 23.99 -20.12
CA THR A 600 26.90 24.15 -21.53
C THR A 600 27.88 25.31 -21.67
N GLN A 601 27.61 26.46 -21.04
CA GLN A 601 28.52 27.60 -20.98
C GLN A 601 29.83 27.23 -20.25
N GLU A 602 29.75 26.57 -19.09
CA GLU A 602 30.94 26.15 -18.35
C GLU A 602 31.84 25.17 -19.14
N ILE A 603 31.26 24.26 -19.91
CA ILE A 603 32.02 23.35 -20.79
C ILE A 603 32.64 24.12 -21.95
N THR A 604 31.87 24.99 -22.61
CA THR A 604 32.30 25.68 -23.83
C THR A 604 33.34 26.77 -23.55
N ASP A 605 33.11 27.57 -22.51
CA ASP A 605 33.90 28.76 -22.22
C ASP A 605 35.07 28.44 -21.27
N ASN A 606 34.86 27.51 -20.33
CA ASN A 606 35.82 27.22 -19.26
C ASN A 606 36.43 25.81 -19.36
N PHE A 607 36.14 25.06 -20.43
CA PHE A 607 36.65 23.70 -20.67
C PHE A 607 36.42 22.72 -19.49
N GLN A 608 35.29 22.88 -18.77
CA GLN A 608 34.97 22.07 -17.59
C GLN A 608 34.35 20.71 -17.96
N LEU A 609 35.10 19.91 -18.72
CA LEU A 609 34.76 18.52 -19.02
C LEU A 609 34.91 17.63 -17.79
N THR A 610 34.17 16.52 -17.75
CA THR A 610 34.45 15.49 -16.73
C THR A 610 35.74 14.73 -17.04
N ASP A 611 36.44 14.24 -16.01
CA ASP A 611 37.78 13.61 -16.10
C ASP A 611 37.96 12.56 -17.21
N TYR A 612 36.94 11.78 -17.53
CA TYR A 612 37.04 10.79 -18.59
C TYR A 612 37.07 11.45 -19.98
N TRP A 613 36.16 12.40 -20.23
CA TRP A 613 36.04 13.09 -21.52
C TRP A 613 37.24 13.99 -21.78
N GLU A 614 37.77 14.63 -20.74
CA GLU A 614 39.02 15.39 -20.82
C GLU A 614 40.22 14.49 -21.17
N ARG A 615 40.33 13.31 -20.54
CA ARG A 615 41.39 12.32 -20.86
C ARG A 615 41.22 11.70 -22.24
N LEU A 616 39.98 11.51 -22.71
CA LEU A 616 39.72 11.03 -24.06
C LEU A 616 40.12 12.10 -25.07
N TYR A 617 39.68 13.34 -24.90
CA TYR A 617 40.04 14.49 -25.72
C TYR A 617 41.57 14.67 -25.79
N SER A 618 42.26 14.67 -24.65
CA SER A 618 43.73 14.76 -24.58
C SER A 618 44.43 13.63 -25.36
N ARG A 619 43.88 12.41 -25.33
CA ARG A 619 44.41 11.28 -26.11
C ARG A 619 44.20 11.48 -27.61
N LEU A 620 43.03 12.00 -28.01
CA LEU A 620 42.72 12.28 -29.41
C LEU A 620 43.66 13.36 -30.00
N ILE A 621 43.98 14.41 -29.24
CA ILE A 621 44.99 15.41 -29.63
C ILE A 621 46.37 14.77 -29.79
N ARG A 622 46.82 13.99 -28.79
CA ARG A 622 48.15 13.34 -28.85
C ARG A 622 48.27 12.37 -30.01
N ALA A 623 47.19 11.70 -30.37
CA ALA A 623 47.10 10.80 -31.51
C ALA A 623 46.94 11.54 -32.86
N LYS A 624 46.87 12.88 -32.84
CA LYS A 624 46.60 13.75 -34.00
C LYS A 624 45.31 13.39 -34.74
N VAL A 625 44.33 12.88 -33.99
CA VAL A 625 42.99 12.61 -34.52
C VAL A 625 42.20 13.91 -34.62
N ILE A 626 42.25 14.75 -33.58
CA ILE A 626 41.72 16.11 -33.54
C ILE A 626 42.88 17.09 -33.30
N GLN A 627 42.77 18.35 -33.74
CA GLN A 627 43.82 19.36 -33.63
C GLN A 627 43.82 20.07 -32.28
#